data_AF-A0A2N1PWX3-F1
#
_entry.id   AF-A0A2N1PWX3-F1
#
_cell.length_a   1.000
_cell.length_b   1.000
_cell.length_c   1.000
_cell.angle_alpha   90.00
_cell.angle_beta   90.00
_cell.angle_gamma   90.00
#
_symmetry.space_group_name_H-M   'P 1'
#
loop_
_entity.id
_entity.type
_entity.pdbx_description
1 polymer ?
#
loop_
_entity_poly.entity_id
_entity_poly.type
_entity_poly.pdbx_seq_one_letter_code
_entity_poly.pdbx_strand_id
1 'polypeptide(L)'
;MKENVQVTRSKEWIYNALMYLLKKNAFRKVSIEDITKKAGVARPTFYRNFESKEDILIDQGRKIYERLMTDLESGIDAGDATYDSIKKMIIVFDEYSELFEVLINNNLEYLIFQSFEVEIS
;
A
#
# COMPACT_ATOMS: atom_id res chain seq x y z
N MET A 1 19.41 9.41 -5.66
CA MET A 1 19.68 9.12 -4.23
C MET A 1 19.59 7.62 -4.04
N LYS A 2 20.55 6.96 -3.37
CA LYS A 2 20.41 5.54 -3.03
C LYS A 2 19.39 5.45 -1.89
N GLU A 3 18.15 5.05 -2.18
CA GLU A 3 17.27 4.55 -1.13
C GLU A 3 18.04 3.50 -0.33
N ASN A 4 18.03 3.63 0.98
CA ASN A 4 18.74 2.70 1.84
C ASN A 4 18.02 1.35 1.77
N VAL A 5 18.62 0.37 1.10
CA VAL A 5 18.06 -0.98 0.88
C VAL A 5 17.52 -1.62 2.17
N GLN A 6 18.07 -1.27 3.34
CA GLN A 6 17.57 -1.72 4.64
C GLN A 6 16.22 -1.12 5.04
N VAL A 7 15.97 0.14 4.68
CA VAL A 7 14.70 0.85 4.91
C VAL A 7 13.61 0.20 4.06
N THR A 8 13.86 0.00 2.76
CA THR A 8 12.91 -0.64 1.84
C THR A 8 12.51 -2.05 2.29
N ARG A 9 13.48 -2.89 2.68
CA ARG A 9 13.20 -4.24 3.20
C ARG A 9 12.41 -4.23 4.51
N SER A 10 12.72 -3.30 5.43
CA SER A 10 12.00 -3.20 6.70
C SER A 10 10.54 -2.81 6.48
N LYS A 11 10.27 -1.88 5.56
CA LYS A 11 8.90 -1.51 5.16
C LYS A 11 8.12 -2.71 4.63
N GLU A 12 8.70 -3.48 3.71
CA GLU A 12 8.07 -4.69 3.16
C GLU A 12 7.75 -5.73 4.24
N TRP A 13 8.68 -6.00 5.16
CA TRP A 13 8.45 -6.96 6.24
C TRP A 13 7.33 -6.50 7.19
N ILE A 14 7.29 -5.20 7.51
CA ILE A 14 6.25 -4.60 8.33
C ILE A 14 4.88 -4.69 7.63
N TYR A 15 4.82 -4.37 6.33
CA TYR A 15 3.59 -4.48 5.53
C TYR A 15 3.08 -5.93 5.49
N ASN A 16 3.93 -6.88 5.12
CA ASN A 16 3.55 -8.29 5.03
C ASN A 16 3.11 -8.85 6.39
N ALA A 17 3.73 -8.40 7.49
CA ALA A 17 3.31 -8.74 8.84
C ALA A 17 1.91 -8.19 9.16
N LEU A 18 1.62 -6.93 8.82
CA LEU A 18 0.29 -6.35 8.97
C LEU A 18 -0.74 -7.15 8.17
N MET A 19 -0.52 -7.38 6.87
CA MET A 19 -1.44 -8.13 6.02
C MET A 19 -1.72 -9.54 6.56
N TYR A 20 -0.68 -10.24 7.03
CA TYR A 20 -0.85 -11.54 7.67
C TYR A 20 -1.73 -11.49 8.94
N LEU A 21 -1.57 -10.46 9.77
CA LEU A 21 -2.35 -10.31 11.00
C LEU A 21 -3.81 -9.96 10.69
N LEU A 22 -4.05 -9.19 9.63
CA LEU A 22 -5.39 -8.77 9.19
C LEU A 22 -6.22 -9.91 8.60
N LYS A 23 -5.59 -10.98 8.09
CA LYS A 23 -6.29 -12.22 7.72
C LYS A 23 -7.00 -12.91 8.89
N LYS A 24 -6.60 -12.58 10.13
CA LYS A 24 -7.06 -13.28 11.35
C LYS A 24 -7.74 -12.36 12.36
N ASN A 25 -7.52 -11.05 12.25
CA ASN A 25 -7.93 -10.09 13.26
C ASN A 25 -8.43 -8.80 12.60
N ALA A 26 -9.44 -8.17 13.20
CA ALA A 26 -9.85 -6.83 12.80
C ALA A 26 -8.70 -5.83 13.02
N PHE A 27 -8.55 -4.86 12.12
CA PHE A 27 -7.45 -3.88 12.13
C PHE A 27 -7.29 -3.16 13.47
N ARG A 28 -8.39 -2.76 14.11
CA ARG A 28 -8.37 -2.11 15.44
C ARG A 28 -7.74 -2.97 16.54
N LYS A 29 -7.75 -4.29 16.42
CA LYS A 29 -7.18 -5.24 17.40
C LYS A 29 -5.70 -5.52 17.18
N VAL A 30 -5.15 -5.17 16.01
CA VAL A 30 -3.72 -5.34 15.71
C VAL A 30 -2.93 -4.17 16.30
N SER A 31 -1.94 -4.48 17.13
CA SER A 31 -1.04 -3.49 17.72
C SER A 31 0.30 -3.39 16.96
N ILE A 32 1.03 -2.29 17.15
CA ILE A 32 2.40 -2.12 16.64
C ILE A 32 3.33 -3.22 17.19
N GLU A 33 3.08 -3.70 18.41
CA GLU A 33 3.85 -4.79 19.00
C GLU A 33 3.62 -6.11 18.25
N ASP A 34 2.36 -6.42 17.90
CA ASP A 34 2.04 -7.61 17.10
C ASP A 34 2.74 -7.57 15.74
N ILE A 35 2.68 -6.40 15.07
CA ILE A 35 3.29 -6.19 13.76
C ILE A 35 4.81 -6.36 13.85
N THR A 36 5.47 -5.68 14.80
CA THR A 36 6.94 -5.73 14.94
C THR A 36 7.43 -7.12 15.30
N LYS A 37 6.74 -7.81 16.20
CA LYS A 37 7.00 -9.21 16.56
C LYS A 37 6.84 -10.14 15.36
N LYS A 38 5.78 -9.97 14.56
CA LYS A 38 5.53 -10.79 13.36
C LYS A 38 6.53 -10.52 12.23
N ALA A 39 6.93 -9.26 12.05
CA ALA A 39 7.90 -8.83 11.05
C ALA A 39 9.35 -9.19 11.41
N GLY A 40 9.62 -9.53 12.68
CA GLY A 40 10.98 -9.80 13.16
C GLY A 40 11.84 -8.54 13.24
N VAL A 41 11.23 -7.38 13.49
CA VAL A 41 11.92 -6.09 13.59
C VAL A 41 11.76 -5.48 14.98
N ALA A 42 12.72 -4.66 15.41
CA ALA A 42 12.62 -3.93 16.66
C ALA A 42 11.59 -2.79 16.55
N ARG A 43 10.94 -2.44 17.65
CA ARG A 43 9.96 -1.34 17.69
C ARG A 43 10.51 0.03 17.21
N PRO A 44 11.77 0.42 17.51
CA PRO A 44 12.36 1.63 16.92
C PRO A 44 12.53 1.55 15.40
N THR A 45 12.64 0.35 14.83
CA THR A 45 12.67 0.16 13.36
C THR A 45 11.30 0.47 12.76
N PHE A 46 10.19 0.14 13.43
CA PHE A 46 8.86 0.55 12.99
C PHE A 46 8.75 2.06 12.91
N TYR A 47 9.04 2.77 14.00
CA TYR A 47 8.89 4.23 14.07
C TYR A 47 9.87 5.01 13.20
N ARG A 48 10.91 4.37 12.68
CA ARG A 48 11.78 4.95 11.65
C ARG A 48 11.12 4.97 10.26
N ASN A 49 10.15 4.08 10.04
CA ASN A 49 9.51 3.87 8.74
C ASN A 49 8.07 4.40 8.70
N PHE A 50 7.34 4.32 9.82
CA PHE A 50 5.92 4.64 9.92
C PHE A 50 5.60 5.28 11.28
N GLU A 51 4.73 6.29 11.31
CA GLU A 51 4.27 6.94 12.54
C GLU A 51 3.11 6.15 13.17
N SER A 52 2.27 5.54 12.31
CA SER A 52 1.09 4.76 12.68
C SER A 52 1.00 3.44 11.90
N LYS A 53 0.00 2.59 12.21
CA LYS A 53 -0.25 1.37 11.42
C LYS A 53 -1.05 1.68 10.15
N GLU A 54 -1.79 2.78 10.15
CA GLU A 54 -2.52 3.35 9.02
C GLU A 54 -1.52 3.80 7.93
N ASP A 55 -0.38 4.38 8.34
CA ASP A 55 0.67 4.84 7.42
C ASP A 55 1.23 3.72 6.54
N ILE A 56 1.20 2.47 7.02
CA ILE A 56 1.63 1.30 6.26
C ILE A 56 0.73 1.10 5.04
N LEU A 57 -0.59 1.28 5.24
CA LEU A 57 -1.59 1.13 4.19
C LEU A 57 -1.58 2.34 3.26
N ILE A 58 -1.38 3.55 3.80
CA ILE A 58 -1.18 4.77 3.01
C ILE A 58 0.06 4.63 2.11
N ASP A 59 1.20 4.16 2.64
CA ASP A 59 2.42 3.91 1.85
C ASP A 59 2.17 2.94 0.69
N GLN A 60 1.33 1.90 0.87
CA GLN A 60 0.96 1.03 -0.25
C GLN A 60 -0.02 1.70 -1.23
N GLY A 61 -0.95 2.51 -0.73
CA GLY A 61 -1.84 3.31 -1.57
C GLY A 61 -1.07 4.23 -2.51
N ARG A 62 -0.01 4.88 -2.02
CA ARG A 62 0.90 5.68 -2.87
C ARG A 62 1.53 4.88 -4.00
N LYS A 63 1.93 3.64 -3.74
CA LYS A 63 2.48 2.76 -4.80
C LYS A 63 1.43 2.42 -5.85
N ILE A 64 0.16 2.28 -5.47
CA ILE A 64 -0.95 2.12 -6.43
C ILE A 64 -1.03 3.36 -7.32
N TYR A 65 -0.98 4.56 -6.74
CA TYR A 65 -0.99 5.80 -7.51
C TYR A 65 0.18 5.89 -8.50
N GLU A 66 1.40 5.65 -8.03
CA GLU A 66 2.61 5.66 -8.86
C GLU A 66 2.51 4.64 -10.01
N ARG A 67 1.99 3.44 -9.73
CA ARG A 67 1.76 2.39 -10.72
C ARG A 67 0.76 2.84 -11.78
N LEU A 68 -0.38 3.41 -11.37
CA LEU A 68 -1.40 3.94 -12.28
C LEU A 68 -0.85 5.04 -13.18
N MET A 69 -0.12 6.00 -12.62
CA MET A 69 0.44 7.11 -13.39
C MET A 69 1.51 6.64 -14.39
N THR A 70 2.37 5.71 -13.98
CA THR A 70 3.37 5.10 -14.88
C THR A 70 2.71 4.38 -16.07
N ASP A 71 1.62 3.65 -15.83
CA ASP A 71 0.91 2.94 -16.88
C ASP A 71 0.12 3.89 -17.81
N LEU A 72 -0.35 5.04 -17.29
CA LEU A 72 -0.99 6.08 -18.10
C LEU A 72 0.00 6.83 -19.00
N GLU A 73 1.19 7.16 -18.50
CA GLU A 73 2.23 7.85 -19.27
C GLU A 73 2.83 6.99 -20.39
N SER A 74 2.85 5.66 -20.22
CA SER A 74 3.54 4.73 -21.11
C SER A 74 2.72 4.24 -22.31
N GLY A 75 1.45 4.65 -22.48
CA GLY A 75 0.62 4.10 -23.56
C GLY A 75 -0.50 4.99 -24.05
N ILE A 76 -0.14 6.20 -24.52
CA ILE A 76 -1.00 6.98 -25.41
C ILE A 76 -0.71 6.51 -26.85
N ASP A 77 -1.09 5.28 -27.18
CA ASP A 77 -1.16 4.86 -28.58
C ASP A 77 -2.56 5.21 -29.12
N ALA A 78 -2.64 5.64 -30.37
CA ALA A 78 -3.83 6.29 -30.96
C ALA A 78 -5.07 5.38 -31.17
N GLY A 79 -5.12 4.22 -30.51
CA GLY A 79 -6.28 3.33 -30.45
C GLY A 79 -7.39 3.83 -29.51
N ASP A 80 -8.25 2.92 -29.05
CA ASP A 80 -9.29 3.24 -28.05
C ASP A 80 -8.64 3.42 -26.67
N ALA A 81 -8.13 4.62 -26.43
CA ALA A 81 -7.48 5.01 -25.18
C ALA A 81 -8.38 4.76 -23.94
N THR A 82 -9.71 4.73 -24.11
CA THR A 82 -10.63 4.41 -23.02
C THR A 82 -10.53 2.94 -22.65
N TYR A 83 -10.57 2.06 -23.64
CA TYR A 83 -10.47 0.61 -23.44
C TYR A 83 -9.13 0.21 -22.81
N ASP A 84 -8.03 0.79 -23.28
CA ASP A 84 -6.70 0.52 -22.73
C ASP A 84 -6.55 1.05 -21.30
N SER A 85 -7.12 2.22 -21.01
CA SER A 85 -7.15 2.77 -19.64
C SER A 85 -7.94 1.87 -18.69
N ILE A 86 -9.13 1.40 -19.11
CA ILE A 86 -9.94 0.48 -18.31
C ILE A 86 -9.19 -0.84 -18.06
N LYS A 87 -8.54 -1.41 -19.09
CA LYS A 87 -7.72 -2.61 -18.93
C LYS A 87 -6.59 -2.42 -17.92
N LYS A 88 -5.85 -1.32 -18.01
CA LYS A 88 -4.77 -0.99 -17.08
C LYS A 88 -5.29 -0.85 -15.65
N MET A 89 -6.42 -0.17 -15.46
CA MET A 89 -7.08 -0.07 -14.15
C MET A 89 -7.46 -1.44 -13.59
N ILE A 90 -8.00 -2.35 -14.41
CA ILE A 90 -8.34 -3.72 -13.99
C ILE A 90 -7.08 -4.49 -13.56
N ILE A 91 -5.97 -4.38 -14.31
CA ILE A 91 -4.71 -5.04 -13.97
C ILE A 91 -4.18 -4.56 -12.61
N VAL A 92 -4.17 -3.25 -12.38
CA VAL A 92 -3.74 -2.69 -11.08
C VAL A 92 -4.68 -3.12 -9.97
N PHE A 93 -5.99 -3.15 -10.22
CA PHE A 93 -6.95 -3.60 -9.22
C PHE A 93 -6.73 -5.07 -8.82
N ASP A 94 -6.45 -5.95 -9.80
CA ASP A 94 -6.13 -7.35 -9.55
C ASP A 94 -4.82 -7.51 -8.76
N GLU A 95 -3.78 -6.76 -9.17
CA GLU A 95 -2.46 -6.73 -8.52
C GLU A 95 -2.55 -6.36 -7.03
N TYR A 96 -3.43 -5.41 -6.68
CA TYR A 96 -3.60 -4.91 -5.32
C TYR A 96 -4.90 -5.39 -4.64
N SER A 97 -5.54 -6.43 -5.17
CA SER A 97 -6.83 -6.93 -4.69
C SER A 97 -6.85 -7.28 -3.20
N GLU A 98 -5.78 -7.88 -2.68
CA GLU A 98 -5.65 -8.22 -1.25
C GLU A 98 -5.67 -6.97 -0.36
N LEU A 99 -5.06 -5.88 -0.80
CA LEU A 99 -5.09 -4.61 -0.06
C LEU A 99 -6.49 -4.00 -0.08
N PHE A 100 -7.15 -3.96 -1.24
CA PHE A 100 -8.52 -3.44 -1.35
C PHE A 100 -9.50 -4.25 -0.49
N GLU A 101 -9.38 -5.58 -0.49
CA GLU A 101 -10.19 -6.45 0.37
C GLU A 101 -10.00 -6.10 1.85
N VAL A 102 -8.74 -5.94 2.29
CA VAL A 102 -8.42 -5.55 3.66
C VAL A 102 -9.02 -4.20 4.02
N LEU A 103 -8.91 -3.21 3.15
CA LEU A 103 -9.41 -1.86 3.41
C LEU A 103 -10.93 -1.86 3.54
N ILE A 104 -11.65 -2.45 2.58
CA ILE A 104 -13.11 -2.51 2.54
C ILE A 104 -13.64 -3.28 3.77
N ASN A 105 -13.08 -4.46 4.06
CA ASN A 105 -13.54 -5.30 5.17
C ASN A 105 -13.29 -4.67 6.56
N ASN A 106 -12.42 -3.65 6.65
CA ASN A 106 -12.13 -2.94 7.89
C ASN A 106 -12.66 -1.50 7.92
N ASN A 107 -13.43 -1.06 6.92
CA ASN A 107 -13.90 0.33 6.77
C ASN A 107 -12.74 1.35 6.74
N LEU A 108 -11.67 1.02 6.01
CA LEU A 108 -10.44 1.79 5.88
C LEU A 108 -10.22 2.32 4.46
N GLU A 109 -11.19 2.22 3.57
CA GLU A 109 -11.13 2.70 2.19
C GLU A 109 -10.74 4.19 2.08
N TYR A 110 -11.03 4.99 3.11
CA TYR A 110 -10.62 6.39 3.18
C TYR A 110 -9.10 6.59 3.14
N LEU A 111 -8.32 5.60 3.58
CA LEU A 111 -6.85 5.65 3.55
C LEU A 111 -6.30 5.63 2.11
N ILE A 112 -7.04 5.05 1.16
CA ILE A 112 -6.66 5.11 -0.27
C ILE A 112 -6.78 6.54 -0.78
N PHE A 113 -7.88 7.22 -0.49
CA PHE A 113 -8.05 8.60 -0.93
C PHE A 113 -7.02 9.52 -0.27
N GLN A 114 -6.77 9.34 1.03
CA GLN A 114 -5.71 10.06 1.74
C GLN A 114 -4.33 9.82 1.12
N SER A 115 -4.08 8.61 0.58
CA SER A 115 -2.83 8.28 -0.10
C SER A 115 -2.66 8.90 -1.48
N PHE A 116 -3.68 9.58 -2.02
CA PHE A 116 -3.64 10.30 -3.29
C PHE A 116 -3.68 11.82 -3.11
N GLU A 117 -4.16 12.31 -1.96
CA GLU A 117 -4.25 13.75 -1.69
C GLU A 117 -2.88 14.43 -1.69
N VAL A 118 -1.83 13.74 -1.26
CA VAL A 118 -0.46 14.28 -1.19
C VAL A 118 0.16 14.43 -2.58
N GLU A 119 -0.29 13.62 -3.53
CA GLU A 119 0.26 13.49 -4.87
C GLU A 119 -0.46 14.40 -5.89
N ILE A 120 -1.66 14.89 -5.54
CA ILE A 120 -2.48 15.79 -6.35
C ILE A 120 -2.37 17.27 -5.87
N SER A 121 -1.83 17.49 -4.68
CA SER A 121 -1.57 18.83 -4.09
C SER A 121 -0.26 19.44 -4.58
#